data_AF-A0A947ANH5-F1
#
_entry.id   AF-A0A947ANH5-F1
#
_cell.length_a   1.000
_cell.length_b   1.000
_cell.length_c   1.000
_cell.angle_alpha   90.00
_cell.angle_beta   90.00
_cell.angle_gamma   90.00
#
_symmetry.space_group_name_H-M   'P 1'
#
loop_
_entity.id
_entity.type
_entity.pdbx_description
1 polymer ?
#
loop_
_entity_poly.entity_id
_entity_poly.type
_entity_poly.pdbx_seq_one_letter_code
_entity_poly.pdbx_strand_id
1 'polypeptide(L)' 'TYDRLKAINPEIKVLLSTGYSMDGQATDILKRGCNGFIQKPFNMEELSQKIQSVLDS' A
#
# COMPACT_ATOMS: atom_id res chain seq x y z
N THR A 1 -8.74 1.40 -8.47
CA THR A 1 -7.96 0.16 -8.66
C THR A 1 -8.00 -0.75 -7.44
N TYR A 2 -7.65 -0.24 -6.25
CA TYR A 2 -7.71 -0.99 -4.98
C TYR A 2 -9.02 -1.79 -4.81
N ASP A 3 -10.17 -1.14 -4.98
CA ASP A 3 -11.50 -1.75 -4.79
C ASP A 3 -11.75 -2.92 -5.72
N ARG A 4 -11.27 -2.83 -6.96
CA ARG A 4 -11.39 -3.89 -7.95
C ARG A 4 -10.52 -5.09 -7.57
N LEU A 5 -9.32 -4.86 -7.03
CA LEU A 5 -8.46 -5.93 -6.52
C LEU A 5 -9.11 -6.62 -5.31
N LYS A 6 -9.65 -5.85 -4.37
CA LYS A 6 -10.38 -6.39 -3.20
C LYS A 6 -11.67 -7.11 -3.57
N ALA A 7 -12.36 -6.70 -4.63
CA ALA A 7 -13.55 -7.41 -5.12
C ALA A 7 -13.20 -8.77 -5.76
N ILE A 8 -12.01 -8.91 -6.36
CA ILE A 8 -11.53 -10.18 -6.93
C ILE A 8 -11.03 -11.11 -5.83
N ASN A 9 -10.21 -10.59 -4.91
CA ASN A 9 -9.70 -11.34 -3.77
C ASN A 9 -9.72 -10.43 -2.53
N PRO A 10 -10.67 -10.62 -1.60
CA PRO A 10 -10.76 -9.83 -0.37
C PRO A 10 -9.50 -9.92 0.51
N GLU A 11 -8.77 -11.03 0.46
CA GLU A 11 -7.57 -11.30 1.26
C GLU A 11 -6.28 -10.78 0.62
N ILE A 12 -6.34 -10.25 -0.61
CA ILE A 12 -5.13 -9.74 -1.27
C ILE A 12 -4.49 -8.62 -0.44
N LYS A 13 -3.18 -8.75 -0.21
CA LYS A 13 -2.39 -7.75 0.49
C LYS A 13 -1.97 -6.66 -0.50
N VAL A 14 -2.17 -5.39 -0.12
CA VAL A 14 -1.85 -4.25 -0.99
C VAL A 14 -0.90 -3.29 -0.29
N LEU A 15 0.22 -3.01 -0.96
CA LEU A 15 1.17 -1.96 -0.61
C LEU A 15 0.99 -0.79 -1.57
N LEU A 16 0.54 0.36 -1.07
CA LEU A 16 0.34 1.56 -1.89
C LEU A 16 1.65 2.33 -2.05
N SER A 17 2.02 2.71 -3.27
CA SER A 17 3.21 3.52 -3.55
C SER A 17 2.83 4.92 -4.04
N THR A 18 3.24 5.98 -3.33
CA THR A 18 2.81 7.38 -3.61
C THR A 18 4.01 8.31 -3.84
N GLY A 19 3.88 9.31 -4.71
CA GLY A 19 4.87 10.38 -4.89
C GLY A 19 4.62 11.56 -3.96
N TYR A 20 5.45 12.61 -4.05
CA TYR A 20 5.29 13.86 -3.28
C TYR A 20 3.82 14.31 -3.29
N SER A 21 3.29 14.48 -2.08
CA SER A 21 1.89 14.70 -1.69
C SER A 21 1.10 13.40 -1.42
N MET A 22 0.81 13.16 -0.15
CA MET A 22 -0.34 12.34 0.27
C MET A 22 -1.61 13.07 -0.16
N ASP A 23 -1.92 13.04 -1.45
CA ASP A 23 -3.20 13.52 -1.93
C ASP A 23 -4.30 12.67 -1.29
N GLY A 24 -5.46 13.29 -0.98
CA GLY A 24 -6.52 12.69 -0.15
C GLY A 24 -6.94 11.27 -0.57
N GLN A 25 -6.75 10.91 -1.84
CA GLN A 25 -6.98 9.56 -2.36
C GLN A 25 -6.11 8.48 -1.68
N ALA A 26 -4.85 8.77 -1.36
CA ALA A 26 -3.98 7.85 -0.63
C ALA A 26 -4.48 7.66 0.81
N THR A 27 -4.88 8.75 1.47
CA THR A 27 -5.48 8.73 2.80
C THR A 27 -6.77 7.91 2.83
N ASP A 28 -7.62 8.03 1.81
CA ASP A 28 -8.86 7.27 1.71
C ASP A 28 -8.60 5.77 1.52
N ILE A 29 -7.59 5.40 0.72
CA ILE A 29 -7.19 3.99 0.56
C ILE A 29 -6.62 3.42 1.88
N LEU A 30 -5.82 4.21 2.60
CA LEU A 30 -5.31 3.82 3.93
C LEU A 30 -6.44 3.58 4.93
N LYS A 31 -7.42 4.48 5.01
CA LYS A 31 -8.59 4.35 5.89
C LYS A 31 -9.44 3.11 5.61
N ARG A 32 -9.37 2.58 4.39
CA ARG A 32 -10.14 1.42 3.94
C ARG A 32 -9.47 0.07 4.22
N GLY A 33 -8.38 0.07 4.99
CA GLY A 33 -7.68 -1.17 5.38
C GLY A 33 -6.59 -1.58 4.40
N CYS A 34 -5.91 -0.62 3.77
CA CYS A 34 -4.70 -0.91 3.01
C CYS A 34 -3.62 -1.46 3.96
N ASN A 35 -2.93 -2.54 3.55
CA ASN A 35 -1.99 -3.26 4.40
C ASN A 35 -0.69 -2.48 4.65
N GLY A 36 -0.34 -1.56 3.75
CA GLY A 36 0.77 -0.64 3.97
C GLY A 36 0.87 0.43 2.90
N PHE A 37 1.79 1.37 3.10
CA PHE A 37 2.20 2.34 2.09
C PHE A 37 3.72 2.55 2.08
N ILE A 38 4.23 3.03 0.94
CA ILE A 38 5.61 3.43 0.73
C ILE A 38 5.65 4.73 -0.10
N GLN A 39 6.41 5.72 0.37
CA GLN A 39 6.56 7.02 -0.29
C GLN A 39 7.75 6.99 -1.23
N LYS A 40 7.58 7.54 -2.45
CA LYS A 40 8.64 7.75 -3.44
C LYS A 40 9.35 9.09 -3.20
N PRO A 41 10.67 9.17 -3.43
CA PRO A 41 11.54 8.05 -3.80
C PRO A 41 11.82 7.14 -2.61
N PHE A 42 11.98 5.84 -2.87
CA PHE A 42 12.41 4.83 -1.90
C PHE A 42 13.54 3.99 -2.51
N ASN A 43 14.36 3.39 -1.66
CA ASN A 43 15.40 2.46 -2.04
C ASN A 43 14.92 0.98 -1.92
N MET A 44 15.76 0.04 -2.35
CA MET A 44 15.42 -1.40 -2.33
C MET A 44 15.28 -1.98 -0.93
N GLU A 45 16.02 -1.46 0.05
CA GLU A 45 15.93 -1.89 1.44
C GLU A 45 14.58 -1.50 2.04
N GLU A 46 14.16 -0.25 1.84
CA GLU A 46 12.86 0.27 2.28
C GLU A 46 11.71 -0.51 1.65
N LEU A 47 11.81 -0.83 0.35
CA LEU A 47 10.82 -1.67 -0.33
C LEU A 47 10.76 -3.07 0.26
N SER A 48 11.92 -3.72 0.46
CA SER A 48 12.01 -5.07 1.03
C SER A 48 11.38 -5.15 2.42
N GLN A 49 11.73 -4.20 3.30
CA GLN A 49 11.19 -4.12 4.66
C GLN A 49 9.67 -3.92 4.65
N LYS A 50 9.15 -3.07 3.75
CA LYS A 50 7.69 -2.85 3.64
C LYS A 50 6.95 -4.07 3.10
N ILE A 51 7.50 -4.78 2.12
CA ILE A 51 6.91 -6.02 1.63
C ILE A 51 6.87 -7.06 2.75
N GLN A 52 7.97 -7.25 3.47
CA GLN A 52 8.02 -8.21 4.58
C GLN A 52 7.02 -7.86 5.68
N SER A 53 6.96 -6.60 6.10
CA SER A 53 5.97 -6.12 7.07
C SER A 53 4.53 -6.42 6.64
N VAL A 54 4.21 -6.24 5.35
CA VAL A 54 2.87 -6.53 4.83
C VAL A 54 2.60 -8.04 4.80
N LEU A 55 3.59 -8.87 4.44
CA LEU A 55 3.44 -10.32 4.34
C LEU A 55 3.36 -11.03 5.69
N ASP A 56 4.03 -10.51 6.72
CA ASP A 56 4.08 -11.12 8.06
C ASP A 56 2.91 -10.69 8.98
N SER A 57 2.14 -9.66 8.59
CA SER A 57 0.91 -9.20 9.27
C SER A 57 -0.33 -9.99 8.87
#